data_AF-A0A819S5Z2-F1
#
_entry.id   AF-A0A819S5Z2-F1
#
_cell.length_a   1.000
_cell.length_b   1.000
_cell.length_c   1.000
_cell.angle_alpha   90.00
_cell.angle_beta   90.00
_cell.angle_gamma   90.00
#
_symmetry.space_group_name_H-M   'P 1'
#
loop_
_entity.id
_entity.type
_entity.pdbx_description
1 polymer ?
#
loop_
_entity_poly.entity_id
_entity_poly.type
_entity_poly.pdbx_seq_one_letter_code
_entity_poly.pdbx_strand_id
1 'polypeptide(L)'
;MVQSSFAKIISVKYETSVNASQFAYLENLIGSLHIYAPQQTQLVVRDTGLTYGQRELLKTYENIEVVVSTHNSFTNTGLIEVKSEFIAVNGELVVRSHQDSLPYIDFIRKRFQLAIVIPFIRSQLTKLEAQLKMSNIYLPCQNRLDFVDLIFYHNEAALSSLENEVHRIGYTNKCYRNIRHLAANLTSDQDRYPLGSAIMWQKLLVDSEDNSISLRALGYTHFFLMEPDTQPIRPLWLDAIIEQIVEGQRSDSYHVTNWWMTGSIYRGSKSIGQHFLHINGNAIYHLSSKFIDYLQQVWRMYQFQSSRSVGYDLDIFLFLFDNVHLAKQLWHKFRFSDFIQNCWHTGCEGGKEHVNITQFLLENPSTYLVHGGPLEKSSHIHPVYGDSYKGYSR
;
A
#
# COMPACT_ATOMS: atom_id res chain seq x y z
N MET A 1 21.86 24.59 46.45
CA MET A 1 20.60 23.95 46.00
C MET A 1 19.74 25.03 45.37
N VAL A 2 19.69 25.09 44.04
CA VAL A 2 18.78 25.99 43.32
C VAL A 2 17.46 25.24 43.19
N GLN A 3 16.44 25.66 43.94
CA GLN A 3 15.07 25.18 43.76
C GLN A 3 14.58 25.66 42.40
N SER A 4 14.67 24.79 41.39
CA SER A 4 13.99 24.96 40.12
C SER A 4 12.48 24.96 40.38
N SER A 5 11.87 26.14 40.31
CA SER A 5 10.42 26.27 40.30
C SER A 5 9.91 25.68 38.99
N PHE A 6 9.34 24.48 39.04
CA PHE A 6 8.65 23.88 37.90
C PHE A 6 7.48 24.79 37.51
N ALA A 7 7.67 25.59 36.47
CA ALA A 7 6.58 26.33 35.84
C ALA A 7 5.48 25.32 35.48
N LYS A 8 4.26 25.56 35.96
CA LYS A 8 3.10 24.71 35.67
C LYS A 8 2.92 24.71 34.15
N ILE A 9 3.29 23.61 33.49
CA ILE A 9 3.16 23.46 32.05
C ILE A 9 1.67 23.47 31.74
N ILE A 10 1.18 24.57 31.17
CA ILE A 10 -0.21 24.69 30.72
C ILE A 10 -0.30 23.87 29.42
N SER A 11 -1.05 22.76 29.45
CA SER A 11 -1.39 22.03 28.23
C SER A 11 -2.39 22.87 27.44
N VAL A 12 -2.08 23.11 26.17
CA VAL A 12 -2.96 23.80 25.23
C VAL A 12 -3.81 22.75 24.54
N LYS A 13 -5.14 22.94 24.55
CA LYS A 13 -6.10 22.04 23.91
C LYS A 13 -6.81 22.73 22.76
N TYR A 14 -6.86 22.05 21.61
CA TYR A 14 -7.66 22.44 20.47
C TYR A 14 -8.73 21.39 20.16
N GLU A 15 -9.85 21.80 19.56
CA GLU A 15 -10.92 20.90 19.13
C GLU A 15 -11.27 21.17 17.66
N THR A 16 -11.43 20.09 16.89
CA THR A 16 -11.92 20.10 15.50
C THR A 16 -12.99 19.03 15.32
N SER A 17 -13.86 19.19 14.32
CA SER A 17 -14.82 18.17 13.88
C SER A 17 -14.43 17.63 12.51
N VAL A 18 -14.67 16.35 12.26
CA VAL A 18 -14.24 15.69 11.02
C VAL A 18 -15.19 14.55 10.61
N ASN A 19 -15.43 14.43 9.31
CA ASN A 19 -16.04 13.25 8.69
C ASN A 19 -15.04 12.52 7.77
N ALA A 20 -15.43 11.38 7.20
CA ALA A 20 -14.55 10.57 6.34
C ALA A 20 -13.98 11.35 5.14
N SER A 21 -14.77 12.23 4.51
CA SER A 21 -14.34 13.02 3.35
C SER A 21 -13.29 14.09 3.68
N GLN A 22 -13.20 14.50 4.95
CA GLN A 22 -12.29 15.54 5.43
C GLN A 22 -10.99 14.98 6.03
N PHE A 23 -10.83 13.66 6.05
CA PHE A 23 -9.76 13.01 6.81
C PHE A 23 -8.34 13.43 6.38
N ALA A 24 -8.10 13.66 5.08
CA ALA A 24 -6.81 14.15 4.59
C ALA A 24 -6.45 15.53 5.18
N TYR A 25 -7.43 16.43 5.33
CA TYR A 25 -7.20 17.73 5.98
C TYR A 25 -6.86 17.55 7.47
N LEU A 26 -7.53 16.61 8.14
CA LEU A 26 -7.20 16.30 9.52
C LEU A 26 -5.77 15.75 9.66
N GLU A 27 -5.35 14.83 8.80
CA GLU A 27 -3.96 14.34 8.81
C GLU A 27 -2.96 15.49 8.59
N ASN A 28 -3.28 16.44 7.71
CA ASN A 28 -2.43 17.62 7.49
C ASN A 28 -2.36 18.52 8.73
N LEU A 29 -3.50 18.76 9.37
CA LEU A 29 -3.59 19.51 10.62
C LEU A 29 -2.76 18.85 11.73
N ILE A 30 -2.89 17.54 11.91
CA ILE A 30 -2.11 16.76 12.88
C ILE A 30 -0.61 16.84 12.56
N GLY A 31 -0.23 16.75 11.29
CA GLY A 31 1.17 16.88 10.89
C GLY A 31 1.76 18.24 11.19
N SER A 32 1.02 19.30 10.90
CA SER A 32 1.44 20.65 11.28
C SER A 32 1.54 20.82 12.80
N LEU A 33 0.64 20.20 13.57
CA LEU A 33 0.70 20.20 15.03
C LEU A 33 1.97 19.52 15.53
N HIS A 34 2.30 18.33 15.02
CA HIS A 34 3.51 17.59 15.42
C HIS A 34 4.81 18.31 15.03
N ILE A 35 4.79 19.15 13.99
CA ILE A 35 5.98 19.90 13.55
C ILE A 35 6.15 21.20 14.35
N TYR A 36 5.08 21.99 14.51
CA TYR A 36 5.20 23.36 15.01
C TYR A 36 4.70 23.56 16.43
N ALA A 37 3.76 22.74 16.90
CA ALA A 37 3.17 22.93 18.23
C ALA A 37 4.06 22.32 19.33
N PRO A 38 4.04 22.87 20.55
CA PRO A 38 4.67 22.25 21.70
C PRO A 38 4.18 20.81 21.91
N GLN A 39 5.07 19.91 22.36
CA GLN A 39 4.77 18.48 22.51
C GLN A 39 3.58 18.17 23.43
N GLN A 40 3.24 19.06 24.35
CA GLN A 40 2.09 18.95 25.26
C GLN A 40 0.75 19.46 24.67
N THR A 41 0.75 19.95 23.44
CA THR A 41 -0.45 20.42 22.75
C THR A 41 -1.30 19.22 22.37
N GLN A 42 -2.58 19.22 22.77
CA GLN A 42 -3.53 18.15 22.45
C GLN A 42 -4.55 18.63 21.41
N LEU A 43 -4.90 17.74 20.48
CA LEU A 43 -6.00 17.93 19.54
C LEU A 43 -7.11 16.92 19.84
N VAL A 44 -8.28 17.45 20.18
CA VAL A 44 -9.52 16.69 20.32
C VAL A 44 -10.23 16.66 18.97
N VAL A 45 -10.50 15.46 18.47
CA VAL A 45 -11.16 15.22 17.20
C VAL A 45 -12.57 14.70 17.48
N ARG A 46 -13.56 15.53 17.18
CA ARG A 46 -14.97 15.14 17.23
C ARG A 46 -15.31 14.35 15.96
N ASP A 47 -15.55 13.06 16.14
CA ASP A 47 -15.95 12.15 15.07
C ASP A 47 -17.39 12.43 14.65
N THR A 48 -17.59 12.89 13.42
CA THR A 48 -18.90 13.12 12.79
C THR A 48 -19.17 12.19 11.62
N GLY A 49 -18.48 11.04 11.54
CA GLY A 49 -18.63 10.07 10.45
C GLY A 49 -17.32 9.55 9.88
N LEU A 50 -16.29 9.35 10.70
CA LEU A 50 -15.06 8.67 10.31
C LEU A 50 -15.33 7.20 9.98
N THR A 51 -14.51 6.61 9.11
CA THR A 51 -14.51 5.16 8.90
C THR A 51 -13.86 4.42 10.07
N TYR A 52 -14.05 3.10 10.16
CA TYR A 52 -13.35 2.29 11.16
C TYR A 52 -11.83 2.41 11.05
N GLY A 53 -11.27 2.26 9.84
CA GLY A 53 -9.83 2.40 9.62
C GLY A 53 -9.32 3.77 10.07
N GLN A 54 -10.01 4.85 9.67
CA GLN A 54 -9.62 6.22 10.06
C GLN A 54 -9.58 6.41 11.57
N ARG A 55 -10.57 5.87 12.31
CA ARG A 55 -10.54 5.86 13.78
C ARG A 55 -9.36 5.09 14.34
N GLU A 56 -9.09 3.88 13.84
CA GLU A 56 -7.95 3.08 14.31
C GLU A 56 -6.62 3.78 14.06
N LEU A 57 -6.48 4.44 12.91
CA LEU A 57 -5.30 5.22 12.58
C LEU A 57 -5.10 6.40 13.52
N LEU A 58 -6.15 7.18 13.83
CA LEU A 58 -6.04 8.31 14.76
C LEU A 58 -5.54 7.88 16.14
N LYS A 59 -5.89 6.67 16.60
CA LYS A 59 -5.38 6.13 17.88
C LYS A 59 -3.87 5.89 17.86
N THR A 60 -3.24 5.81 16.69
CA THR A 60 -1.78 5.66 16.56
C THR A 60 -1.04 6.98 16.67
N TYR A 61 -1.74 8.12 16.55
CA TYR A 61 -1.12 9.44 16.60
C TYR A 61 -1.02 9.96 18.04
N GLU A 62 0.18 10.42 18.40
CA GLU A 62 0.43 11.05 19.69
C GLU A 62 -0.37 12.36 19.81
N ASN A 63 -0.83 12.65 21.03
CA ASN A 63 -1.57 13.87 21.38
C ASN A 63 -2.93 14.06 20.68
N ILE A 64 -3.49 12.99 20.12
CA ILE A 64 -4.81 13.00 19.49
C ILE A 64 -5.81 12.26 20.38
N GLU A 65 -6.92 12.91 20.70
CA GLU A 65 -8.05 12.32 21.41
C GLU A 65 -9.26 12.29 20.49
N VAL A 66 -9.89 11.12 20.28
CA VAL A 66 -11.09 11.00 19.45
C VAL A 66 -12.33 10.89 20.34
N VAL A 67 -13.32 11.76 20.13
CA VAL A 67 -14.58 11.79 20.89
C VAL A 67 -15.78 11.62 19.97
N VAL A 68 -16.74 10.76 20.35
CA VAL A 68 -17.99 10.53 19.61
C VAL A 68 -19.05 11.50 20.13
N SER A 69 -19.77 12.16 19.21
CA SER A 69 -20.58 13.36 19.44
C SER A 69 -21.76 13.19 20.42
N THR A 70 -21.49 13.37 21.72
CA THR A 70 -22.48 13.79 22.74
C THR A 70 -21.88 14.63 23.88
N HIS A 71 -20.56 14.81 23.93
CA HIS A 71 -19.93 15.60 24.99
C HIS A 71 -20.08 17.11 24.77
N ASN A 72 -20.52 17.78 25.84
CA ASN A 72 -20.49 19.23 26.00
C ASN A 72 -19.08 19.74 25.69
N SER A 73 -18.99 20.90 25.05
CA SER A 73 -17.73 21.55 24.74
C SER A 73 -16.84 21.62 25.98
N PHE A 74 -15.56 21.29 25.80
CA PHE A 74 -14.60 21.34 26.88
C PHE A 74 -14.33 22.81 27.23
N THR A 75 -14.52 23.17 28.50
CA THR A 75 -14.13 24.49 29.01
C THR A 75 -12.61 24.68 28.77
N ASN A 76 -12.22 25.81 28.18
CA ASN A 76 -10.83 26.18 27.82
C ASN A 76 -10.23 25.46 26.59
N THR A 77 -11.03 25.04 25.61
CA THR A 77 -10.53 24.46 24.36
C THR A 77 -10.72 25.41 23.18
N GLY A 78 -9.66 25.65 22.41
CA GLY A 78 -9.73 26.48 21.20
C GLY A 78 -10.36 25.72 20.04
N LEU A 79 -11.45 26.22 19.48
CA LEU A 79 -12.05 25.64 18.27
C LEU A 79 -11.20 26.00 17.05
N ILE A 80 -10.88 25.00 16.23
CA ILE A 80 -10.15 25.18 14.97
C ILE A 80 -10.86 24.42 13.85
N GLU A 81 -10.79 24.96 12.64
CA GLU A 81 -11.32 24.28 11.46
C GLU A 81 -10.37 23.16 11.02
N VAL A 82 -10.90 22.04 10.55
CA VAL A 82 -10.09 20.91 10.06
C VAL A 82 -9.17 21.28 8.89
N LYS A 83 -9.52 22.32 8.14
CA LYS A 83 -8.72 22.89 7.05
C LYS A 83 -7.68 23.92 7.55
N SER A 84 -7.41 23.95 8.84
CA SER A 84 -6.36 24.81 9.38
C SER A 84 -5.01 24.09 9.36
N GLU A 85 -3.95 24.86 9.58
CA GLU A 85 -2.63 24.36 9.90
C GLU A 85 -2.01 25.18 11.03
N PHE A 86 -1.13 24.54 11.79
CA PHE A 86 -0.23 25.19 12.72
C PHE A 86 1.02 25.66 11.97
N ILE A 87 1.49 26.87 12.26
CA ILE A 87 2.76 27.39 11.77
C ILE A 87 3.48 28.13 12.90
N ALA A 88 4.80 28.25 12.79
CA ALA A 88 5.58 29.13 13.65
C ALA A 88 5.84 30.46 12.93
N VAL A 89 5.36 31.58 13.49
CA VAL A 89 5.63 32.93 12.99
C VAL A 89 6.33 33.70 14.10
N ASN A 90 7.58 34.11 13.85
CA ASN A 90 8.41 34.82 14.84
C ASN A 90 8.51 34.11 16.21
N GLY A 91 8.51 32.77 16.20
CA GLY A 91 8.58 31.94 17.41
C GLY A 91 7.23 31.74 18.11
N GLU A 92 6.15 32.34 17.61
CA GLU A 92 4.80 32.13 18.12
C GLU A 92 4.03 31.12 17.27
N LEU A 93 3.25 30.27 17.95
CA LEU A 93 2.37 29.31 17.28
C LEU A 93 1.13 30.04 16.77
N VAL A 94 0.94 30.02 15.46
CA VAL A 94 -0.22 30.62 14.78
C VAL A 94 -1.00 29.52 14.10
N VAL A 95 -2.33 29.54 14.27
CA VAL A 95 -3.26 28.72 13.50
C VAL A 95 -3.79 29.55 12.35
N ARG A 96 -3.70 29.04 11.13
CA ARG A 96 -4.27 29.72 9.94
C ARG A 96 -5.03 28.75 9.06
N SER A 97 -5.95 29.29 8.26
CA SER A 97 -6.57 28.51 7.19
C SER A 97 -5.51 28.16 6.13
N HIS A 98 -5.60 26.94 5.64
CA HIS A 98 -4.66 26.37 4.69
C HIS A 98 -5.11 26.64 3.23
N GLN A 99 -4.15 26.85 2.31
CA GLN A 99 -4.37 27.30 0.92
C GLN A 99 -3.98 26.22 -0.11
N ASP A 100 -4.62 25.04 -0.08
CA ASP A 100 -4.61 23.99 -1.14
C ASP A 100 -3.47 22.95 -1.21
N SER A 101 -2.32 23.13 -0.57
CA SER A 101 -1.27 22.07 -0.47
C SER A 101 -1.32 21.21 0.81
N LEU A 102 -1.31 19.87 0.80
CA LEU A 102 -1.33 19.09 2.06
C LEU A 102 0.06 18.52 2.44
N PRO A 103 1.07 19.35 2.80
CA PRO A 103 2.45 18.92 2.90
C PRO A 103 2.71 18.01 4.12
N TYR A 104 1.87 18.05 5.15
CA TYR A 104 2.20 17.45 6.44
C TYR A 104 1.64 16.05 6.66
N ILE A 105 0.77 15.57 5.76
CA ILE A 105 0.07 14.29 5.92
C ILE A 105 1.02 13.10 6.08
N ASP A 106 2.15 13.10 5.36
CA ASP A 106 3.09 11.98 5.42
C ASP A 106 4.08 12.12 6.60
N PHE A 107 4.21 13.31 7.21
CA PHE A 107 5.14 13.54 8.33
C PHE A 107 4.70 12.88 9.65
N ILE A 108 3.40 12.65 9.83
CA ILE A 108 2.87 11.98 11.03
C ILE A 108 3.12 10.47 11.00
N ARG A 109 3.52 9.92 9.83
CA ARG A 109 3.87 8.52 9.68
C ARG A 109 5.31 8.34 10.15
N LYS A 110 5.49 7.75 11.34
CA LYS A 110 6.82 7.55 11.94
C LYS A 110 7.44 6.19 11.62
N ARG A 111 6.63 5.20 11.20
CA ARG A 111 7.06 3.81 11.02
C ARG A 111 6.70 3.28 9.65
N PHE A 112 7.63 2.57 9.03
CA PHE A 112 7.36 1.75 7.86
C PHE A 112 6.38 0.62 8.22
N GLN A 113 5.38 0.42 7.38
CA GLN A 113 4.38 -0.65 7.48
C GLN A 113 4.02 -1.11 6.07
N LEU A 114 4.17 -2.40 5.81
CA LEU A 114 3.96 -3.03 4.51
C LEU A 114 2.82 -4.05 4.58
N ALA A 115 1.91 -4.00 3.63
CA ALA A 115 0.95 -5.07 3.38
C ALA A 115 1.35 -5.88 2.15
N ILE A 116 1.41 -7.21 2.26
CA ILE A 116 1.41 -8.11 1.09
C ILE A 116 -0.03 -8.50 0.84
N VAL A 117 -0.61 -8.04 -0.26
CA VAL A 117 -2.04 -8.21 -0.56
C VAL A 117 -2.19 -9.19 -1.71
N ILE A 118 -2.85 -10.32 -1.45
CA ILE A 118 -3.17 -11.32 -2.46
C ILE A 118 -4.67 -11.22 -2.77
N PRO A 119 -5.08 -10.47 -3.82
CA PRO A 119 -6.46 -10.41 -4.25
C PRO A 119 -6.84 -11.68 -5.00
N PHE A 120 -7.98 -12.29 -4.72
CA PHE A 120 -8.46 -13.43 -5.50
C PHE A 120 -9.98 -13.59 -5.46
N ILE A 121 -10.51 -14.22 -6.49
CA ILE A 121 -11.89 -14.75 -6.51
C ILE A 121 -11.85 -16.27 -6.35
N ARG A 122 -12.99 -16.88 -5.98
CA ARG A 122 -13.08 -18.33 -5.73
C ARG A 122 -12.52 -19.19 -6.87
N SER A 123 -12.77 -18.83 -8.12
CA SER A 123 -12.27 -19.57 -9.29
C SER A 123 -10.75 -19.54 -9.44
N GLN A 124 -10.04 -18.67 -8.71
CA GLN A 124 -8.58 -18.58 -8.69
C GLN A 124 -7.93 -19.32 -7.50
N LEU A 125 -8.69 -20.02 -6.66
CA LEU A 125 -8.14 -20.75 -5.50
C LEU A 125 -7.02 -21.74 -5.88
N THR A 126 -7.12 -22.40 -7.04
CA THR A 126 -6.08 -23.32 -7.51
C THR A 126 -4.77 -22.60 -7.86
N LYS A 127 -4.86 -21.37 -8.39
CA LYS A 127 -3.69 -20.50 -8.64
C LYS A 127 -3.07 -20.06 -7.32
N LEU A 128 -3.91 -19.62 -6.38
CA LEU A 128 -3.48 -19.26 -5.02
C LEU A 128 -2.76 -20.43 -4.33
N GLU A 129 -3.31 -21.64 -4.41
CA GLU A 129 -2.68 -22.85 -3.88
C GLU A 129 -1.30 -23.09 -4.49
N ALA A 130 -1.18 -22.96 -5.82
CA ALA A 130 0.10 -23.10 -6.50
C ALA A 130 1.12 -22.04 -6.03
N GLN A 131 0.70 -20.77 -5.96
CA GLN A 131 1.52 -19.68 -5.44
C GLN A 131 1.99 -19.93 -4.01
N LEU A 132 1.09 -20.29 -3.09
CA LEU A 132 1.43 -20.53 -1.68
C LEU A 132 2.36 -21.74 -1.51
N LYS A 133 2.18 -22.81 -2.28
CA LYS A 133 3.13 -23.93 -2.33
C LYS A 133 4.51 -23.50 -2.78
N MET A 134 4.60 -22.64 -3.80
CA MET A 134 5.88 -22.09 -4.25
C MET A 134 6.52 -21.19 -3.19
N SER A 135 5.74 -20.38 -2.46
CA SER A 135 6.23 -19.57 -1.33
C SER A 135 6.70 -20.42 -0.14
N ASN A 136 6.26 -21.67 0.00
CA ASN A 136 6.82 -22.59 1.00
C ASN A 136 8.15 -23.22 0.57
N ILE A 137 8.41 -23.31 -0.74
CA ILE A 137 9.68 -23.78 -1.30
C ILE A 137 10.70 -22.64 -1.30
N TYR A 138 10.30 -21.51 -1.87
CA TYR A 138 11.06 -20.27 -1.90
C TYR A 138 10.62 -19.39 -0.74
N LEU A 139 11.23 -19.64 0.42
CA LEU A 139 10.89 -18.97 1.67
C LEU A 139 10.85 -17.44 1.47
N PRO A 140 9.79 -16.73 1.91
CA PRO A 140 9.65 -15.31 1.62
C PRO A 140 10.72 -14.46 2.28
N CYS A 141 11.11 -14.81 3.50
CA CYS A 141 12.00 -14.01 4.33
C CYS A 141 12.99 -14.89 5.09
N GLN A 142 14.04 -14.25 5.63
CA GLN A 142 14.94 -14.89 6.58
C GLN A 142 14.37 -14.90 8.01
N ASN A 143 13.78 -13.79 8.45
CA ASN A 143 13.32 -13.58 9.83
C ASN A 143 11.88 -13.06 9.85
N ARG A 144 11.21 -13.18 11.00
CA ARG A 144 9.90 -12.55 11.20
C ARG A 144 10.02 -11.03 11.09
N LEU A 145 9.08 -10.41 10.37
CA LEU A 145 9.05 -8.97 10.12
C LEU A 145 7.83 -8.35 10.81
N ASP A 146 8.07 -7.64 11.92
CA ASP A 146 7.00 -7.07 12.76
C ASP A 146 6.27 -5.85 12.14
N PHE A 147 6.65 -5.47 10.93
CA PHE A 147 6.05 -4.38 10.15
C PHE A 147 5.39 -4.86 8.85
N VAL A 148 5.33 -6.17 8.61
CA VAL A 148 4.71 -6.75 7.42
C VAL A 148 3.49 -7.59 7.80
N ASP A 149 2.33 -7.30 7.20
CA ASP A 149 1.14 -8.15 7.30
C ASP A 149 0.88 -8.84 5.95
N LEU A 150 0.40 -10.09 5.98
CA LEU A 150 -0.15 -10.78 4.80
C LEU A 150 -1.67 -10.62 4.80
N ILE A 151 -2.23 -10.23 3.67
CA ILE A 151 -3.65 -9.95 3.50
C ILE A 151 -4.18 -10.79 2.35
N PHE A 152 -5.07 -11.73 2.66
CA PHE A 152 -5.91 -12.40 1.68
C PHE A 152 -7.14 -11.53 1.44
N TYR A 153 -7.32 -11.06 0.21
CA TYR A 153 -8.37 -10.10 -0.13
C TYR A 153 -9.31 -10.70 -1.18
N HIS A 154 -10.59 -10.82 -0.86
CA HIS A 154 -11.56 -11.49 -1.73
C HIS A 154 -12.89 -10.75 -1.78
N ASN A 155 -13.76 -11.15 -2.70
CA ASN A 155 -15.10 -10.56 -2.80
C ASN A 155 -16.16 -11.27 -1.93
N GLU A 156 -15.88 -12.47 -1.42
CA GLU A 156 -16.87 -13.19 -0.60
C GLU A 156 -17.08 -12.53 0.76
N ALA A 157 -18.30 -12.69 1.31
CA ALA A 157 -18.65 -12.16 2.63
C ALA A 157 -17.65 -12.62 3.72
N ALA A 158 -17.48 -11.80 4.75
CA ALA A 158 -16.53 -12.04 5.84
C ALA A 158 -16.73 -13.37 6.61
N LEU A 159 -17.90 -14.02 6.50
CA LEU A 159 -18.21 -15.31 7.11
C LEU A 159 -18.18 -16.48 6.11
N SER A 160 -17.56 -16.30 4.94
CA SER A 160 -17.46 -17.35 3.93
C SER A 160 -16.57 -18.52 4.39
N SER A 161 -16.77 -19.69 3.80
CA SER A 161 -15.88 -20.85 3.99
C SER A 161 -14.46 -20.61 3.43
N LEU A 162 -14.26 -19.51 2.71
CA LEU A 162 -13.06 -19.23 1.94
C LEU A 162 -11.82 -19.05 2.83
N GLU A 163 -11.96 -18.39 3.99
CA GLU A 163 -10.87 -18.29 4.97
C GLU A 163 -10.41 -19.68 5.42
N ASN A 164 -11.36 -20.58 5.73
CA ASN A 164 -11.04 -21.96 6.08
C ASN A 164 -10.41 -22.74 4.91
N GLU A 165 -10.82 -22.47 3.67
CA GLU A 165 -10.20 -23.04 2.47
C GLU A 165 -8.74 -22.59 2.32
N VAL A 166 -8.46 -21.29 2.46
CA VAL A 166 -7.10 -20.74 2.42
C VAL A 166 -6.25 -21.29 3.56
N HIS A 167 -6.80 -21.43 4.77
CA HIS A 167 -6.10 -22.03 5.89
C HIS A 167 -5.72 -23.51 5.61
N ARG A 168 -6.61 -24.28 4.96
CA ARG A 168 -6.35 -25.67 4.58
C ARG A 168 -5.27 -25.84 3.51
N ILE A 169 -5.13 -24.86 2.60
CA ILE A 169 -4.05 -24.85 1.60
C ILE A 169 -2.68 -24.82 2.28
N GLY A 170 -2.57 -24.08 3.38
CA GLY A 170 -1.34 -23.93 4.14
C GLY A 170 -0.39 -22.90 3.52
N TYR A 171 0.13 -22.01 4.36
CA TYR A 171 1.08 -20.97 4.00
C TYR A 171 2.05 -20.71 5.14
N THR A 172 3.24 -20.21 4.82
CA THR A 172 4.20 -19.78 5.84
C THR A 172 3.72 -18.50 6.52
N ASN A 173 3.56 -18.54 7.84
CA ASN A 173 3.22 -17.38 8.65
C ASN A 173 4.46 -16.77 9.35
N LYS A 174 5.64 -17.40 9.20
CA LYS A 174 6.85 -17.04 9.94
C LYS A 174 7.38 -15.65 9.63
N CYS A 175 7.07 -15.13 8.45
CA CYS A 175 7.55 -13.85 7.95
C CYS A 175 6.70 -12.66 8.38
N TYR A 176 5.44 -12.91 8.76
CA TYR A 176 4.44 -11.86 8.89
C TYR A 176 4.14 -11.59 10.37
N ARG A 177 3.88 -10.33 10.69
CA ARG A 177 3.33 -9.95 12.00
C ARG A 177 1.93 -10.54 12.14
N ASN A 178 1.04 -10.24 11.20
CA ASN A 178 -0.33 -10.72 11.16
C ASN A 178 -0.70 -11.32 9.80
N ILE A 179 -1.70 -12.19 9.82
CA ILE A 179 -2.40 -12.67 8.63
C ILE A 179 -3.84 -12.14 8.73
N ARG A 180 -4.33 -11.50 7.67
CA ARG A 180 -5.65 -10.88 7.64
C ARG A 180 -6.46 -11.42 6.46
N HIS A 181 -7.76 -11.51 6.67
CA HIS A 181 -8.74 -11.80 5.64
C HIS A 181 -9.64 -10.57 5.49
N LEU A 182 -9.65 -9.96 4.31
CA LEU A 182 -10.47 -8.80 4.00
C LEU A 182 -11.46 -9.15 2.89
N ALA A 183 -12.67 -8.61 3.02
CA ALA A 183 -13.75 -8.79 2.05
C ALA A 183 -14.09 -7.45 1.39
N ALA A 184 -14.11 -7.42 0.05
CA ALA A 184 -14.50 -6.25 -0.73
C ALA A 184 -16.01 -5.98 -0.68
N ASN A 185 -16.81 -7.04 -0.45
CA ASN A 185 -18.27 -7.01 -0.39
C ASN A 185 -18.90 -6.28 -1.59
N LEU A 186 -18.46 -6.64 -2.81
CA LEU A 186 -19.04 -6.14 -4.05
C LEU A 186 -20.43 -6.76 -4.27
N THR A 187 -21.34 -5.99 -4.84
CA THR A 187 -22.62 -6.51 -5.31
C THR A 187 -22.43 -7.37 -6.57
N SER A 188 -23.43 -8.19 -6.92
CA SER A 188 -23.38 -9.01 -8.13
C SER A 188 -23.26 -8.20 -9.44
N ASP A 189 -23.64 -6.93 -9.43
CA ASP A 189 -23.46 -6.03 -10.57
C ASP A 189 -22.02 -5.49 -10.67
N GLN A 190 -21.39 -5.31 -9.51
CA GLN A 190 -19.99 -4.88 -9.40
C GLN A 190 -19.02 -6.03 -9.65
N ASP A 191 -19.36 -7.26 -9.24
CA ASP A 191 -18.51 -8.46 -9.36
C ASP A 191 -18.52 -9.06 -10.77
N ARG A 192 -18.08 -8.27 -11.75
CA ARG A 192 -17.94 -8.67 -13.15
C ARG A 192 -16.58 -8.25 -13.67
N TYR A 193 -15.89 -9.12 -14.38
CA TYR A 193 -14.60 -8.74 -14.97
C TYR A 193 -14.81 -7.78 -16.16
N PRO A 194 -13.99 -6.70 -16.30
CA PRO A 194 -12.88 -6.29 -15.43
C PRO A 194 -13.27 -5.35 -14.27
N LEU A 195 -14.53 -4.93 -14.20
CA LEU A 195 -15.04 -3.96 -13.22
C LEU A 195 -14.78 -4.37 -11.76
N GLY A 196 -15.06 -5.62 -11.40
CA GLY A 196 -14.92 -6.10 -10.03
C GLY A 196 -13.49 -5.98 -9.50
N SER A 197 -12.51 -6.39 -10.31
CA SER A 197 -11.09 -6.24 -9.98
C SER A 197 -10.71 -4.77 -9.78
N ALA A 198 -11.23 -3.87 -10.63
CA ALA A 198 -10.97 -2.44 -10.53
C ALA A 198 -11.58 -1.82 -9.25
N ILE A 199 -12.81 -2.19 -8.90
CA ILE A 199 -13.46 -1.71 -7.66
C ILE A 199 -12.75 -2.30 -6.43
N MET A 200 -12.38 -3.58 -6.46
CA MET A 200 -11.60 -4.20 -5.38
C MET A 200 -10.30 -3.42 -5.15
N TRP A 201 -9.56 -3.13 -6.21
CA TRP A 201 -8.31 -2.36 -6.14
C TRP A 201 -8.53 -0.94 -5.61
N GLN A 202 -9.55 -0.22 -6.11
CA GLN A 202 -9.92 1.10 -5.60
C GLN A 202 -10.23 1.09 -4.10
N LYS A 203 -10.99 0.10 -3.61
CA LYS A 203 -11.34 -0.02 -2.20
C LYS A 203 -10.13 -0.24 -1.28
N LEU A 204 -9.03 -0.81 -1.77
CA LEU A 204 -7.78 -0.90 -0.99
C LEU A 204 -7.11 0.46 -0.77
N LEU A 205 -7.41 1.44 -1.61
CA LEU A 205 -6.63 2.68 -1.69
C LEU A 205 -7.37 3.89 -1.12
N VAL A 206 -8.68 3.98 -1.32
CA VAL A 206 -9.43 5.20 -1.02
C VAL A 206 -10.54 4.97 -0.02
N ASP A 207 -10.51 5.78 1.03
CA ASP A 207 -11.55 5.86 2.03
C ASP A 207 -12.84 6.43 1.43
N SER A 208 -13.96 5.79 1.76
CA SER A 208 -15.30 6.34 1.59
C SER A 208 -16.17 5.90 2.75
N GLU A 209 -17.34 6.52 2.92
CA GLU A 209 -18.28 6.14 4.00
C GLU A 209 -18.66 4.66 3.93
N ASP A 210 -18.77 4.10 2.71
CA ASP A 210 -19.08 2.70 2.44
C ASP A 210 -17.83 1.79 2.36
N ASN A 211 -16.63 2.33 2.59
CA ASN A 211 -15.38 1.60 2.45
C ASN A 211 -14.50 1.69 3.69
N SER A 212 -14.53 0.64 4.52
CA SER A 212 -13.76 0.53 5.76
C SER A 212 -12.40 -0.17 5.62
N ILE A 213 -12.01 -0.60 4.41
CA ILE A 213 -10.85 -1.49 4.18
C ILE A 213 -9.63 -0.82 3.52
N SER A 214 -9.63 0.51 3.38
CA SER A 214 -8.48 1.25 2.86
C SER A 214 -7.21 0.94 3.66
N LEU A 215 -6.16 0.53 2.97
CA LEU A 215 -4.89 0.16 3.58
C LEU A 215 -4.23 1.36 4.26
N ARG A 216 -4.38 2.56 3.69
CA ARG A 216 -3.84 3.78 4.28
C ARG A 216 -4.48 4.07 5.64
N ALA A 217 -5.80 3.91 5.72
CA ALA A 217 -6.55 4.05 6.95
C ALA A 217 -6.25 2.92 7.95
N LEU A 218 -5.81 1.74 7.50
CA LEU A 218 -5.29 0.70 8.38
C LEU A 218 -3.85 0.92 8.84
N GLY A 219 -3.23 2.06 8.50
CA GLY A 219 -1.90 2.42 8.96
C GLY A 219 -0.76 1.98 8.03
N TYR A 220 -1.05 1.31 6.91
CA TYR A 220 -0.01 0.92 5.97
C TYR A 220 0.55 2.12 5.24
N THR A 221 1.85 2.05 4.97
CA THR A 221 2.61 3.07 4.24
C THR A 221 2.88 2.63 2.81
N HIS A 222 3.01 1.31 2.62
CA HIS A 222 3.24 0.67 1.35
C HIS A 222 2.41 -0.60 1.29
N PHE A 223 2.11 -1.07 0.08
CA PHE A 223 1.65 -2.42 -0.12
C PHE A 223 2.22 -3.00 -1.41
N PHE A 224 2.40 -4.31 -1.42
CA PHE A 224 2.65 -5.07 -2.63
C PHE A 224 1.37 -5.81 -2.99
N LEU A 225 0.77 -5.49 -4.12
CA LEU A 225 -0.30 -6.30 -4.69
C LEU A 225 0.36 -7.51 -5.34
N MET A 226 -0.13 -8.71 -5.07
CA MET A 226 0.42 -9.97 -5.58
C MET A 226 -0.74 -10.85 -6.05
N GLU A 227 -1.05 -10.79 -7.33
CA GLU A 227 -2.08 -11.64 -7.94
C GLU A 227 -1.79 -13.14 -7.74
N PRO A 228 -2.83 -14.00 -7.75
CA PRO A 228 -2.71 -15.39 -7.31
C PRO A 228 -1.95 -16.27 -8.32
N ASP A 229 -1.69 -15.79 -9.53
CA ASP A 229 -0.82 -16.43 -10.53
C ASP A 229 0.61 -15.86 -10.61
N THR A 230 1.02 -15.11 -9.58
CA THR A 230 2.41 -14.71 -9.39
C THR A 230 3.16 -15.73 -8.55
N GLN A 231 4.28 -16.22 -9.05
CA GLN A 231 5.07 -17.26 -8.40
C GLN A 231 6.44 -16.72 -7.99
N PRO A 232 6.91 -17.00 -6.76
CA PRO A 232 8.31 -16.79 -6.44
C PRO A 232 9.18 -17.82 -7.18
N ILE A 233 10.33 -17.36 -7.64
CA ILE A 233 11.36 -18.17 -8.30
C ILE A 233 12.70 -18.14 -7.57
N ARG A 234 12.79 -17.36 -6.47
CA ARG A 234 13.95 -17.26 -5.59
C ARG A 234 13.50 -17.14 -4.13
N PRO A 235 14.27 -17.69 -3.17
CA PRO A 235 14.04 -17.41 -1.76
C PRO A 235 14.28 -15.93 -1.45
N LEU A 236 13.84 -15.49 -0.28
CA LEU A 236 13.97 -14.12 0.22
C LEU A 236 13.28 -13.06 -0.66
N TRP A 237 12.22 -13.46 -1.38
CA TRP A 237 11.49 -12.55 -2.26
C TRP A 237 10.80 -11.40 -1.51
N LEU A 238 10.39 -11.60 -0.25
CA LEU A 238 9.82 -10.54 0.58
C LEU A 238 10.90 -9.57 1.06
N ASP A 239 12.08 -10.08 1.44
CA ASP A 239 13.23 -9.23 1.75
C ASP A 239 13.62 -8.39 0.53
N ALA A 240 13.58 -8.98 -0.68
CA ALA A 240 13.83 -8.25 -1.93
C ALA A 240 12.79 -7.15 -2.20
N ILE A 241 11.51 -7.37 -1.91
CA ILE A 241 10.47 -6.31 -1.97
C ILE A 241 10.80 -5.17 -1.01
N ILE A 242 11.22 -5.49 0.21
CA ILE A 242 11.58 -4.48 1.21
C ILE A 242 12.79 -3.68 0.74
N GLU A 243 13.78 -4.33 0.14
CA GLU A 243 14.95 -3.66 -0.43
C GLU A 243 14.55 -2.68 -1.56
N GLN A 244 13.56 -3.01 -2.40
CA GLN A 244 13.03 -2.06 -3.39
C GLN A 244 12.41 -0.80 -2.75
N ILE A 245 11.93 -0.89 -1.51
CA ILE A 245 11.30 0.22 -0.79
C ILE A 245 12.33 1.05 -0.02
N VAL A 246 13.23 0.38 0.70
CA VAL A 246 14.16 1.07 1.60
C VAL A 246 15.42 1.56 0.87
N GLU A 247 15.77 0.99 -0.28
CA GLU A 247 16.93 1.38 -1.09
C GLU A 247 18.22 1.53 -0.24
N GLY A 248 18.53 0.51 0.58
CA GLY A 248 19.66 0.52 1.51
C GLY A 248 19.47 1.30 2.82
N GLN A 249 18.31 1.92 3.05
CA GLN A 249 17.98 2.59 4.31
C GLN A 249 17.46 1.61 5.39
N ARG A 250 17.37 2.06 6.65
CA ARG A 250 16.88 1.25 7.76
C ARG A 250 15.36 1.12 7.77
N SER A 251 14.85 -0.11 7.77
CA SER A 251 13.42 -0.46 7.73
C SER A 251 12.60 -0.11 8.99
N ASP A 252 13.22 0.44 10.04
CA ASP A 252 12.56 0.81 11.30
C ASP A 252 11.89 2.19 11.27
N SER A 253 12.14 2.98 10.22
CA SER A 253 11.63 4.34 10.05
C SER A 253 10.71 4.46 8.84
N TYR A 254 9.82 5.45 8.82
CA TYR A 254 8.99 5.72 7.63
C TYR A 254 9.86 6.15 6.45
N HIS A 255 9.70 5.48 5.31
CA HIS A 255 10.40 5.81 4.07
C HIS A 255 9.50 6.63 3.15
N VAL A 256 9.94 7.84 2.84
CA VAL A 256 9.35 8.63 1.76
C VAL A 256 10.04 8.22 0.47
N THR A 257 9.34 7.46 -0.36
CA THR A 257 9.84 7.11 -1.69
C THR A 257 9.64 8.30 -2.64
N ASN A 258 10.53 8.45 -3.61
CA ASN A 258 10.34 9.44 -4.68
C ASN A 258 9.42 8.93 -5.80
N TRP A 259 8.91 7.71 -5.68
CA TRP A 259 8.00 7.03 -6.59
C TRP A 259 6.68 6.66 -5.89
N TRP A 260 5.63 6.43 -6.69
CA TRP A 260 4.31 6.00 -6.21
C TRP A 260 4.02 4.55 -6.54
N MET A 261 4.47 4.08 -7.70
CA MET A 261 4.28 2.70 -8.14
C MET A 261 5.60 2.16 -8.68
N THR A 262 5.93 0.93 -8.30
CA THR A 262 6.99 0.16 -8.94
C THR A 262 6.57 -1.28 -9.24
N GLY A 263 6.82 -1.74 -10.46
CA GLY A 263 6.45 -3.10 -10.88
C GLY A 263 7.01 -3.44 -12.26
N SER A 264 6.54 -4.55 -12.84
CA SER A 264 7.03 -5.03 -14.13
C SER A 264 6.29 -4.39 -15.30
N ILE A 265 7.01 -4.15 -16.40
CA ILE A 265 6.43 -4.07 -17.74
C ILE A 265 6.26 -5.45 -18.35
N TYR A 266 5.42 -5.55 -19.37
CA TYR A 266 5.34 -6.73 -20.22
C TYR A 266 6.66 -7.03 -20.94
N ARG A 267 7.12 -8.28 -20.85
CA ARG A 267 8.36 -8.75 -21.54
C ARG A 267 8.14 -9.75 -22.65
N GLY A 268 6.88 -10.00 -23.02
CA GLY A 268 6.58 -10.90 -24.11
C GLY A 268 6.90 -10.35 -25.50
N SER A 269 6.95 -11.24 -26.49
CA SER A 269 7.23 -10.90 -27.88
C SER A 269 6.00 -10.41 -28.67
N LYS A 270 4.79 -10.51 -28.11
CA LYS A 270 3.58 -10.06 -28.82
C LYS A 270 3.45 -8.54 -28.75
N SER A 271 3.03 -7.92 -29.85
CA SER A 271 2.63 -6.51 -29.83
C SER A 271 1.33 -6.37 -29.04
N ILE A 272 1.36 -5.57 -27.97
CA ILE A 272 0.23 -5.35 -27.07
C ILE A 272 -0.23 -3.89 -27.01
N GLY A 273 0.24 -3.05 -27.94
CA GLY A 273 -0.09 -1.61 -27.93
C GLY A 273 0.27 -0.97 -26.59
N GLN A 274 -0.57 -0.04 -26.10
CA GLN A 274 -0.32 0.69 -24.83
C GLN A 274 -0.32 -0.21 -23.58
N HIS A 275 -0.76 -1.46 -23.66
CA HIS A 275 -0.71 -2.39 -22.52
C HIS A 275 0.73 -2.71 -22.06
N PHE A 276 1.78 -2.30 -22.78
CA PHE A 276 3.15 -2.39 -22.25
C PHE A 276 3.33 -1.56 -20.97
N LEU A 277 2.51 -0.52 -20.78
CA LEU A 277 2.48 0.33 -19.59
C LEU A 277 1.65 -0.26 -18.45
N HIS A 278 0.99 -1.40 -18.68
CA HIS A 278 0.28 -2.11 -17.64
C HIS A 278 1.29 -2.59 -16.59
N ILE A 279 1.48 -1.75 -15.56
CA ILE A 279 2.12 -2.15 -14.31
C ILE A 279 1.07 -3.02 -13.64
N ASN A 280 1.09 -4.29 -14.06
CA ASN A 280 0.18 -5.35 -13.67
C ASN A 280 -0.13 -5.33 -12.16
N GLY A 281 -1.15 -6.05 -11.71
CA GLY A 281 -1.52 -6.21 -10.30
C GLY A 281 -0.47 -6.85 -9.38
N ASN A 282 0.80 -6.79 -9.78
CA ASN A 282 1.98 -7.33 -9.14
C ASN A 282 3.02 -6.21 -8.95
N ALA A 283 2.66 -5.21 -8.16
CA ALA A 283 3.40 -3.98 -8.02
C ALA A 283 3.42 -3.51 -6.57
N ILE A 284 4.47 -2.77 -6.22
CA ILE A 284 4.62 -2.08 -4.95
C ILE A 284 4.08 -0.67 -5.11
N TYR A 285 3.29 -0.25 -4.14
CA TYR A 285 2.64 1.05 -4.11
C TYR A 285 3.03 1.80 -2.84
N HIS A 286 3.34 3.09 -2.97
CA HIS A 286 3.53 4.02 -1.85
C HIS A 286 2.22 4.77 -1.58
N LEU A 287 1.64 4.55 -0.40
CA LEU A 287 0.36 5.13 0.01
C LEU A 287 0.50 6.59 0.49
N SER A 288 1.31 7.41 -0.21
CA SER A 288 1.43 8.84 0.09
C SER A 288 0.11 9.56 -0.15
N SER A 289 -0.11 10.65 0.58
CA SER A 289 -1.29 11.50 0.39
C SER A 289 -1.41 12.02 -1.04
N LYS A 290 -0.28 12.40 -1.65
CA LYS A 290 -0.23 12.91 -3.03
C LYS A 290 -0.62 11.84 -4.05
N PHE A 291 -0.22 10.59 -3.83
CA PHE A 291 -0.63 9.51 -4.73
C PHE A 291 -2.14 9.24 -4.62
N ILE A 292 -2.68 9.22 -3.39
CA ILE A 292 -4.10 9.03 -3.16
C ILE A 292 -4.93 10.16 -3.79
N ASP A 293 -4.53 11.42 -3.63
CA ASP A 293 -5.19 12.56 -4.28
C ASP A 293 -5.16 12.44 -5.80
N TYR A 294 -4.01 12.08 -6.36
CA TYR A 294 -3.87 11.85 -7.79
C TYR A 294 -4.83 10.74 -8.31
N LEU A 295 -4.94 9.61 -7.61
CA LEU A 295 -5.88 8.55 -7.99
C LEU A 295 -7.34 9.01 -7.93
N GLN A 296 -7.71 9.83 -6.94
CA GLN A 296 -9.05 10.41 -6.88
C GLN A 296 -9.34 11.30 -8.10
N GLN A 297 -8.35 12.04 -8.60
CA GLN A 297 -8.50 12.82 -9.83
C GLN A 297 -8.69 11.92 -11.07
N VAL A 298 -7.89 10.85 -11.19
CA VAL A 298 -8.02 9.85 -12.27
C VAL A 298 -9.44 9.29 -12.32
N TRP A 299 -9.99 8.86 -11.17
CA TRP A 299 -11.33 8.25 -11.13
C TRP A 299 -12.48 9.24 -11.31
N ARG A 300 -12.32 10.50 -10.90
CA ARG A 300 -13.31 11.54 -11.22
C ARG A 300 -13.42 11.74 -12.73
N MET A 301 -12.31 11.60 -13.46
CA MET A 301 -12.29 11.74 -14.92
C MET A 301 -12.82 10.50 -15.63
N TYR A 302 -12.39 9.30 -15.23
CA TYR A 302 -12.75 8.04 -15.89
C TYR A 302 -13.83 7.25 -15.15
N GLN A 303 -14.84 7.91 -14.56
CA GLN A 303 -15.95 7.25 -13.86
C GLN A 303 -16.29 5.92 -14.54
N PHE A 304 -16.26 4.81 -13.78
CA PHE A 304 -16.23 3.39 -14.23
C PHE A 304 -17.34 2.92 -15.22
N GLN A 305 -18.08 3.85 -15.81
CA GLN A 305 -19.23 3.64 -16.67
C GLN A 305 -18.89 3.60 -18.17
N SER A 306 -17.68 3.94 -18.62
CA SER A 306 -17.36 3.95 -20.07
C SER A 306 -16.22 3.01 -20.48
N SER A 307 -16.62 1.77 -20.83
CA SER A 307 -16.11 0.92 -21.93
C SER A 307 -14.62 0.63 -22.15
N ARG A 308 -13.70 1.20 -21.37
CA ARG A 308 -12.27 0.99 -21.54
C ARG A 308 -11.87 -0.27 -20.77
N SER A 309 -11.99 -1.42 -21.44
CA SER A 309 -11.65 -2.76 -20.94
C SER A 309 -10.14 -2.99 -20.70
N VAL A 310 -9.40 -2.00 -20.22
CA VAL A 310 -7.94 -1.89 -20.42
C VAL A 310 -7.08 -2.23 -19.19
N GLY A 311 -7.69 -2.53 -18.04
CA GLY A 311 -6.98 -2.75 -16.77
C GLY A 311 -6.97 -1.48 -15.91
N TYR A 312 -7.19 -1.62 -14.60
CA TYR A 312 -7.44 -0.48 -13.69
C TYR A 312 -6.24 0.46 -13.50
N ASP A 313 -5.04 -0.08 -13.60
CA ASP A 313 -3.77 0.63 -13.55
C ASP A 313 -3.44 1.29 -14.90
N LEU A 314 -4.02 0.84 -16.02
CA LEU A 314 -3.79 1.50 -17.30
C LEU A 314 -4.48 2.86 -17.37
N ASP A 315 -5.64 3.02 -16.73
CA ASP A 315 -6.35 4.30 -16.63
C ASP A 315 -5.47 5.39 -15.99
N ILE A 316 -4.55 5.00 -15.10
CA ILE A 316 -3.55 5.89 -14.50
C ILE A 316 -2.64 6.48 -15.59
N PHE A 317 -2.13 5.65 -16.50
CA PHE A 317 -1.26 6.11 -17.58
C PHE A 317 -2.01 6.87 -18.65
N LEU A 318 -3.23 6.43 -19.00
CA LEU A 318 -4.09 7.13 -19.93
C LEU A 318 -4.38 8.56 -19.45
N PHE A 319 -4.59 8.74 -18.14
CA PHE A 319 -4.75 10.07 -17.55
C PHE A 319 -3.56 10.98 -17.84
N LEU A 320 -2.34 10.46 -17.74
CA LEU A 320 -1.13 11.23 -18.02
C LEU A 320 -1.00 11.56 -19.50
N PHE A 321 -1.34 10.63 -20.39
CA PHE A 321 -1.34 10.91 -21.83
C PHE A 321 -2.32 12.02 -22.21
N ASP A 322 -3.51 12.00 -21.61
CA ASP A 322 -4.53 13.03 -21.80
C ASP A 322 -4.10 14.37 -21.17
N ASN A 323 -3.12 14.37 -20.24
CA ASN A 323 -2.66 15.54 -19.50
C ASN A 323 -1.12 15.72 -19.54
N VAL A 324 -0.58 16.08 -20.71
CA VAL A 324 0.88 16.16 -20.97
C VAL A 324 1.65 17.02 -19.95
N HIS A 325 1.09 18.14 -19.48
CA HIS A 325 1.75 18.97 -18.46
C HIS A 325 1.92 18.24 -17.14
N LEU A 326 0.90 17.49 -16.73
CA LEU A 326 0.93 16.66 -15.54
C LEU A 326 1.88 15.48 -15.74
N ALA A 327 1.88 14.85 -16.92
CA ALA A 327 2.83 13.79 -17.27
C ALA A 327 4.29 14.23 -17.09
N LYS A 328 4.66 15.42 -17.57
CA LYS A 328 6.02 15.97 -17.37
C LYS A 328 6.41 16.05 -15.89
N GLN A 329 5.44 16.29 -15.02
CA GLN A 329 5.67 16.40 -13.57
C GLN A 329 5.67 15.04 -12.88
N LEU A 330 4.84 14.09 -13.32
CA LEU A 330 4.56 12.87 -12.56
C LEU A 330 5.10 11.58 -13.18
N TRP A 331 5.59 11.58 -14.42
CA TRP A 331 6.05 10.35 -15.09
C TRP A 331 7.12 9.62 -14.28
N HIS A 332 8.03 10.37 -13.64
CA HIS A 332 9.08 9.82 -12.80
C HIS A 332 8.57 9.12 -11.52
N LYS A 333 7.28 9.24 -11.18
CA LYS A 333 6.64 8.55 -10.06
C LYS A 333 6.31 7.08 -10.37
N PHE A 334 6.36 6.67 -11.63
CA PHE A 334 6.08 5.31 -12.07
C PHE A 334 7.39 4.66 -12.50
N ARG A 335 7.81 3.63 -11.76
CA ARG A 335 9.08 2.95 -11.98
C ARG A 335 8.86 1.53 -12.46
N PHE A 336 9.54 1.18 -13.54
CA PHE A 336 9.60 -0.21 -13.98
C PHE A 336 10.81 -0.87 -13.34
N SER A 337 10.64 -2.09 -12.84
CA SER A 337 11.71 -2.83 -12.16
C SER A 337 11.67 -4.30 -12.55
N ASP A 338 12.86 -4.90 -12.55
CA ASP A 338 13.12 -6.27 -12.96
C ASP A 338 12.94 -7.26 -11.82
N PHE A 339 12.62 -6.78 -10.61
CA PHE A 339 12.36 -7.65 -9.45
C PHE A 339 11.21 -8.62 -9.69
N ILE A 340 10.25 -8.20 -10.51
CA ILE A 340 9.15 -9.00 -10.99
C ILE A 340 9.11 -8.95 -12.51
N GLN A 341 8.77 -10.09 -13.13
CA GLN A 341 8.64 -10.18 -14.59
C GLN A 341 7.22 -10.56 -14.98
N ASN A 342 6.61 -9.77 -15.86
CA ASN A 342 5.31 -10.04 -16.44
C ASN A 342 5.47 -10.85 -17.73
N CYS A 343 5.22 -12.14 -17.60
CA CYS A 343 5.33 -13.15 -18.66
C CYS A 343 3.98 -13.48 -19.34
N TRP A 344 2.94 -12.66 -19.10
CA TRP A 344 1.59 -12.90 -19.59
C TRP A 344 1.56 -13.25 -21.09
N HIS A 345 0.70 -14.20 -21.47
CA HIS A 345 0.47 -14.67 -22.86
C HIS A 345 1.65 -15.26 -23.65
N THR A 346 2.88 -15.25 -23.14
CA THR A 346 4.09 -15.54 -23.93
C THR A 346 5.18 -16.31 -23.18
N GLY A 347 5.05 -16.48 -21.86
CA GLY A 347 5.99 -17.28 -21.07
C GLY A 347 7.38 -16.66 -20.96
N CYS A 348 7.50 -15.34 -20.97
CA CYS A 348 8.76 -14.57 -20.95
C CYS A 348 9.78 -14.85 -22.08
N GLU A 349 9.64 -15.93 -22.86
CA GLU A 349 10.58 -16.31 -23.92
C GLU A 349 9.90 -17.07 -25.10
N GLY A 350 8.86 -16.48 -25.69
CA GLY A 350 8.64 -16.63 -27.14
C GLY A 350 8.04 -17.93 -27.70
N GLY A 351 7.37 -18.77 -26.92
CA GLY A 351 6.69 -19.94 -27.48
C GLY A 351 5.85 -20.71 -26.48
N LYS A 352 5.04 -21.67 -26.96
CA LYS A 352 4.34 -22.65 -26.11
C LYS A 352 5.30 -23.65 -25.46
N GLU A 353 6.60 -23.53 -25.72
CA GLU A 353 7.64 -24.42 -25.20
C GLU A 353 8.20 -23.86 -23.89
N HIS A 354 8.47 -24.77 -22.97
CA HIS A 354 8.70 -24.53 -21.56
C HIS A 354 9.91 -23.63 -21.30
N VAL A 355 9.76 -22.65 -20.41
CA VAL A 355 10.86 -21.79 -19.95
C VAL A 355 11.89 -22.64 -19.22
N ASN A 356 13.13 -22.64 -19.71
CA ASN A 356 14.24 -23.17 -18.93
C ASN A 356 14.51 -22.21 -17.76
N ILE A 357 13.94 -22.53 -16.59
CA ILE A 357 14.04 -21.68 -15.40
C ILE A 357 15.50 -21.39 -14.99
N THR A 358 16.43 -22.30 -15.25
CA THR A 358 17.86 -22.06 -14.97
C THR A 358 18.40 -20.96 -15.87
N GLN A 359 18.15 -21.04 -17.18
CA GLN A 359 18.57 -20.01 -18.12
C GLN A 359 17.89 -18.67 -17.80
N PHE A 360 16.58 -18.70 -17.55
CA PHE A 360 15.82 -17.51 -17.18
C PHE A 360 16.40 -16.81 -15.93
N LEU A 361 16.76 -17.58 -14.89
CA LEU A 361 17.39 -17.06 -13.68
C LEU A 361 18.80 -16.52 -13.92
N LEU A 362 19.55 -17.04 -14.88
CA LEU A 362 20.87 -16.52 -15.26
C LEU A 362 20.75 -15.19 -16.02
N GLU A 363 19.77 -15.08 -16.90
CA GLU A 363 19.52 -13.87 -17.70
C GLU A 363 18.83 -12.77 -16.89
N ASN A 364 18.07 -13.15 -15.86
CA ASN A 364 17.31 -12.24 -15.01
C ASN A 364 17.75 -12.40 -13.53
N PRO A 365 19.00 -12.00 -13.19
CA PRO A 365 19.56 -12.22 -11.86
C PRO A 365 18.79 -11.46 -10.76
N SER A 366 18.18 -10.33 -11.11
CA SER A 366 17.42 -9.49 -10.18
C SER A 366 15.96 -9.90 -10.02
N THR A 367 15.46 -10.91 -10.75
CA THR A 367 14.05 -11.31 -10.71
C THR A 367 13.80 -12.34 -9.61
N TYR A 368 12.86 -12.03 -8.72
CA TYR A 368 12.41 -12.88 -7.62
C TYR A 368 11.01 -13.44 -7.85
N LEU A 369 10.18 -12.72 -8.62
CA LEU A 369 8.79 -13.07 -8.88
C LEU A 369 8.51 -13.11 -10.38
N VAL A 370 7.67 -14.05 -10.80
CA VAL A 370 7.19 -14.17 -12.18
C VAL A 370 5.67 -14.19 -12.16
N HIS A 371 5.06 -13.33 -12.97
CA HIS A 371 3.63 -13.31 -13.19
C HIS A 371 3.28 -13.92 -14.55
N GLY A 372 2.27 -14.78 -14.58
CA GLY A 372 1.62 -15.21 -15.83
C GLY A 372 2.41 -16.27 -16.60
N GLY A 373 2.11 -17.55 -16.35
CA GLY A 373 2.63 -18.69 -17.11
C GLY A 373 2.88 -19.90 -16.22
N PRO A 374 2.62 -21.15 -16.68
CA PRO A 374 3.07 -22.32 -15.96
C PRO A 374 4.60 -22.42 -16.06
N LEU A 375 5.29 -22.21 -14.94
CA LEU A 375 6.66 -22.68 -14.79
C LEU A 375 6.58 -24.19 -14.52
N GLU A 376 6.74 -25.02 -15.55
CA GLU A 376 6.94 -26.45 -15.30
C GLU A 376 8.32 -26.65 -14.68
N LYS A 377 8.36 -27.30 -13.51
CA LYS A 377 9.60 -27.74 -12.88
C LYS A 377 10.27 -28.73 -13.84
N SER A 378 11.46 -28.39 -14.34
CA SER A 378 12.35 -29.43 -14.85
C SER A 378 12.57 -30.43 -13.70
N SER A 379 12.40 -31.72 -13.97
CA SER A 379 12.42 -32.81 -12.97
C SER A 379 13.78 -33.01 -12.27
N HIS A 380 14.74 -32.08 -12.43
CA HIS A 380 16.13 -32.26 -12.01
C HIS A 380 16.78 -31.02 -11.35
N ILE A 381 16.00 -30.07 -10.82
CA ILE A 381 16.58 -28.94 -10.08
C ILE A 381 16.88 -29.38 -8.64
N HIS A 382 18.09 -29.88 -8.41
CA HIS A 382 18.69 -29.86 -7.09
C HIS A 382 18.96 -28.40 -6.71
N PRO A 383 18.57 -27.93 -5.51
CA PRO A 383 18.94 -26.61 -5.05
C PRO A 383 20.46 -26.55 -4.92
N VAL A 384 21.13 -25.92 -5.89
CA VAL A 384 22.54 -25.55 -5.79
C VAL A 384 22.63 -24.31 -4.89
N TYR A 385 22.34 -24.50 -3.61
CA TYR A 385 22.81 -23.61 -2.55
C TYR A 385 23.75 -24.46 -1.69
N GLY A 386 24.96 -24.65 -2.21
CA GLY A 386 26.08 -25.14 -1.44
C GLY A 386 26.66 -23.99 -0.62
N ASP A 387 26.90 -24.26 0.65
CA ASP A 387 27.57 -23.40 1.62
C ASP A 387 28.82 -22.69 1.06
N SER A 388 28.70 -21.41 0.71
CA SER A 388 29.88 -20.55 0.53
C SER A 388 29.59 -19.07 0.76
N TYR A 389 29.02 -18.72 1.92
CA TYR A 389 29.27 -17.42 2.54
C TYR A 389 30.28 -17.62 3.68
N LYS A 390 31.55 -17.81 3.31
CA LYS A 390 32.68 -17.55 4.21
C LYS A 390 33.14 -16.11 3.95
N GLY A 391 33.19 -15.34 5.03
CA GLY A 391 33.34 -13.89 5.00
C GLY A 391 34.58 -13.38 4.29
N TYR A 392 34.43 -12.17 3.76
CA TYR A 392 35.54 -11.24 3.61
C TYR A 392 35.33 -10.10 4.59
N SER A 393 36.06 -10.15 5.69
CA SER A 393 36.49 -8.97 6.41
C SER A 393 37.53 -8.23 5.56
N ARG A 394 37.25 -6.97 5.23
CA ARG A 394 38.22 -5.87 5.31
C ARG A 394 37.48 -4.60 5.64
#